data_AF-A0A4R2A3V8-F1
#
_entry.id   AF-A0A4R2A3V8-F1
#
_cell.length_a   1.000
_cell.length_b   1.000
_cell.length_c   1.000
_cell.angle_alpha   90.00
_cell.angle_beta   90.00
_cell.angle_gamma   90.00
#
_symmetry.space_group_name_H-M   'P 1'
#
loop_
_entity.id
_entity.type
_entity.pdbx_description
1 polymer ?
#
loop_
_entity_poly.entity_id
_entity_poly.type
_entity_poly.pdbx_seq_one_letter_code
_entity_poly.pdbx_strand_id
1 'polypeptide(L)' 'MMWTAIWFVINMFFVASVITLLFMHRSVTEAALDPAGGERLAAAKTRRKWVSIISIVLFLAMCASFLINMRLNG' A
#
# COMPACT_ATOMS: atom_id res chain seq x y z
N MET A 1 -17.66 17.95 6.24
CA MET A 1 -17.95 16.50 6.41
C MET A 1 -17.50 15.64 5.24
N MET A 2 -17.89 15.92 3.98
CA MET A 2 -17.51 15.09 2.80
C MET A 2 -15.99 14.90 2.66
N TRP A 3 -15.18 15.97 2.73
CA TRP A 3 -13.73 15.84 2.64
C TRP A 3 -13.10 15.10 3.82
N THR A 4 -13.69 15.18 5.00
CA THR A 4 -13.23 14.41 6.17
C THR A 4 -13.47 12.92 5.96
N ALA A 5 -14.62 12.56 5.37
CA ALA A 5 -14.90 11.16 5.00
C ALA A 5 -13.95 10.65 3.90
N ILE A 6 -13.69 11.44 2.85
CA ILE A 6 -12.76 11.02 1.79
C ILE A 6 -11.33 10.88 2.34
N TRP A 7 -10.87 11.81 3.17
CA TRP A 7 -9.57 11.70 3.84
C TRP A 7 -9.48 10.41 4.68
N PHE A 8 -10.50 10.11 5.47
CA PHE A 8 -10.55 8.91 6.31
C PHE A 8 -10.48 7.63 5.47
N VAL A 9 -11.25 7.56 4.37
CA VAL A 9 -11.26 6.42 3.45
C VAL A 9 -9.90 6.21 2.81
N ILE A 10 -9.28 7.27 2.28
CA ILE A 10 -7.94 7.18 1.67
C ILE A 10 -6.90 6.75 2.71
N ASN A 11 -6.98 7.27 3.94
CA ASN A 11 -6.07 6.89 5.01
C ASN A 11 -6.20 5.40 5.38
N MET A 12 -7.44 4.91 5.50
CA MET A 12 -7.72 3.50 5.75
C MET A 12 -7.14 2.59 4.66
N PHE A 13 -7.34 2.94 3.38
CA PHE A 13 -6.79 2.18 2.27
C PHE A 13 -5.26 2.22 2.22
N PHE A 14 -4.66 3.37 2.53
CA PHE A 14 -3.21 3.50 2.65
C PHE A 14 -2.64 2.58 3.75
N VAL A 15 -3.24 2.58 4.94
CA VAL A 15 -2.80 1.69 6.03
C VAL A 15 -2.96 0.23 5.63
N ALA A 16 -4.08 -0.15 5.03
CA ALA A 16 -4.31 -1.51 4.53
C ALA A 16 -3.27 -1.94 3.48
N SER A 17 -2.90 -1.03 2.56
CA SER A 17 -1.90 -1.33 1.53
C SER A 17 -0.50 -1.47 2.11
N VAL A 18 -0.14 -0.68 3.13
CA VAL A 18 1.13 -0.82 3.86
C VAL A 18 1.21 -2.15 4.61
N ILE A 19 0.15 -2.53 5.34
CA ILE A 19 0.09 -3.83 6.02
C ILE A 19 0.24 -4.96 5.01
N THR A 20 -0.50 -4.90 3.91
CA THR A 20 -0.42 -5.89 2.82
C THR A 20 1.01 -5.97 2.26
N LEU A 21 1.68 -4.84 2.06
CA LEU A 21 3.06 -4.79 1.58
C LEU A 21 4.04 -5.48 2.53
N LEU A 22 3.87 -5.30 3.84
CA LEU A 22 4.69 -5.96 4.86
C LEU A 22 4.48 -7.49 4.85
N PHE A 23 3.24 -7.95 4.78
CA PHE A 23 2.95 -9.38 4.63
C PHE A 23 3.51 -9.96 3.32
N MET A 24 3.44 -9.21 2.22
CA MET A 24 4.03 -9.62 0.95
C MET A 24 5.56 -9.67 1.02
N HIS A 25 6.20 -8.70 1.68
CA HIS A 25 7.64 -8.72 1.91
C HIS A 25 8.05 -10.02 2.61
N ARG A 26 7.33 -10.39 3.68
CA ARG A 26 7.54 -11.64 4.40
C ARG A 26 7.37 -12.86 3.49
N SER A 27 6.29 -12.91 2.70
CA SER A 27 6.04 -14.04 1.78
C SER A 27 7.13 -14.20 0.72
N VAL A 28 7.72 -13.10 0.23
CA VAL A 28 8.83 -13.12 -0.73
C VAL A 28 10.11 -13.63 -0.06
N THR A 29 10.37 -13.25 1.18
CA THR A 29 11.53 -13.74 1.94
C THR A 29 11.42 -15.24 2.22
N GLU A 30 10.24 -15.72 2.62
CA GLU A 30 9.99 -17.16 2.83
C GLU A 30 10.12 -17.95 1.51
N ALA A 31 9.57 -17.44 0.40
CA ALA A 31 9.70 -18.08 -0.92
C ALA A 31 11.13 -18.04 -1.49
N ALA A 32 11.96 -17.09 -1.05
CA ALA A 32 13.37 -17.01 -1.46
C ALA A 32 14.26 -18.03 -0.74
N LEU A 33 13.81 -18.56 0.40
CA LEU A 33 14.51 -19.59 1.17
C LEU A 33 14.19 -21.00 0.68
N ASP A 34 13.19 -21.17 -0.18
CA ASP A 34 12.78 -22.45 -0.75
C ASP A 34 13.44 -22.69 -2.14
N PRO A 35 14.40 -23.63 -2.27
CA PRO A 35 15.13 -23.89 -3.52
C PRO A 35 14.26 -24.42 -4.67
N ALA A 36 13.07 -24.96 -4.39
CA ALA A 36 12.19 -25.57 -5.39
C ALA A 36 11.18 -24.59 -6.01
N GLY A 37 11.11 -23.34 -5.52
CA GLY A 37 9.99 -22.41 -5.75
C GLY A 37 10.23 -21.25 -6.72
N GLY A 38 11.15 -21.36 -7.68
CA GLY A 38 11.57 -20.23 -8.55
C GLY A 38 10.44 -19.46 -9.24
N GLU A 39 9.41 -20.15 -9.77
CA GLU A 39 8.23 -19.49 -10.37
C GLU A 39 7.36 -18.77 -9.34
N ARG A 40 7.18 -19.37 -8.15
CA ARG A 40 6.43 -18.75 -7.04
C ARG A 40 7.12 -17.49 -6.55
N LEU A 41 8.45 -17.46 -6.55
CA LEU A 41 9.25 -16.29 -6.20
C LEU A 41 9.09 -15.14 -7.22
N ALA A 42 9.08 -15.44 -8.52
CA ALA A 42 8.89 -14.43 -9.57
C ALA A 42 7.49 -13.79 -9.51
N ALA A 43 6.44 -14.60 -9.29
CA ALA A 43 5.08 -14.11 -9.10
C ALA A 43 4.95 -13.27 -7.82
N ALA A 44 5.54 -13.72 -6.71
CA ALA A 44 5.52 -12.99 -5.44
C ALA A 44 6.25 -11.63 -5.53
N LYS A 45 7.41 -11.57 -6.22
CA LYS A 45 8.13 -10.31 -6.49
C LYS A 45 7.30 -9.35 -7.35
N THR A 46 6.66 -9.84 -8.39
CA THR A 46 5.81 -9.02 -9.27
C THR A 46 4.62 -8.44 -8.52
N ARG A 47 3.92 -9.26 -7.73
CA ARG A 47 2.79 -8.82 -6.90
C ARG A 47 3.24 -7.78 -5.87
N ARG A 48 4.39 -7.98 -5.19
CA ARG A 48 4.97 -7.00 -4.27
C ARG A 48 5.23 -5.65 -4.97
N LYS A 49 5.78 -5.68 -6.19
CA LYS A 49 6.05 -4.46 -6.97
C LYS A 49 4.78 -3.67 -7.24
N TRP A 50 3.70 -4.34 -7.67
CA TRP A 50 2.40 -3.69 -7.89
C TRP A 50 1.82 -3.10 -6.60
N VAL A 51 1.84 -3.83 -5.48
CA VAL A 51 1.36 -3.32 -4.20
C VAL A 51 2.20 -2.15 -3.68
N SER A 52 3.51 -2.16 -3.96
CA SER A 52 4.38 -1.01 -3.65
C SER A 52 3.99 0.23 -4.44
N ILE A 53 3.68 0.10 -5.73
CA ILE A 53 3.22 1.22 -6.57
C ILE A 53 1.87 1.74 -6.03
N ILE A 54 0.93 0.84 -5.72
CA ILE A 54 -0.38 1.21 -5.17
C ILE A 54 -0.23 1.96 -3.84
N SER A 55 0.64 1.48 -2.93
CA SER A 55 0.91 2.15 -1.65
C SER A 55 1.50 3.55 -1.84
N ILE A 56 2.36 3.77 -2.84
CA ILE A 56 2.91 5.10 -3.15
C ILE A 56 1.80 6.02 -3.67
N VAL A 57 0.94 5.54 -4.57
CA VAL A 57 -0.19 6.33 -5.09
C VAL A 57 -1.16 6.69 -3.97
N LEU A 58 -1.48 5.74 -3.09
CA LEU A 58 -2.34 5.97 -1.92
C LEU A 58 -1.70 6.95 -0.92
N PHE A 59 -0.38 6.91 -0.76
CA PHE A 59 0.33 7.90 0.06
C PHE A 59 0.19 9.32 -0.49
N LEU A 60 0.40 9.50 -1.79
CA LEU A 60 0.24 10.81 -2.44
C LEU A 60 -1.22 11.29 -2.34
N ALA A 61 -2.19 10.42 -2.56
CA ALA A 61 -3.61 10.73 -2.39
C ALA A 61 -3.95 11.10 -0.94
N MET A 62 -3.33 10.45 0.05
CA MET A 62 -3.49 10.75 1.47
C MET A 62 -2.93 12.14 1.79
N CYS A 63 -1.72 12.45 1.33
CA CYS A 63 -1.14 13.78 1.50
C CYS A 63 -2.00 14.88 0.83
N ALA A 64 -2.44 14.66 -0.41
CA ALA A 64 -3.28 15.62 -1.12
C ALA A 64 -4.62 15.84 -0.42
N SER A 65 -5.32 14.77 -0.03
CA SER A 65 -6.59 14.88 0.70
C SER A 65 -6.44 15.53 2.07
N PHE A 66 -5.33 15.28 2.78
CA PHE A 66 -5.04 15.91 4.07
C PHE A 66 -4.82 17.42 3.92
N LEU A 67 -4.01 17.85 2.96
CA LEU A 67 -3.77 19.28 2.69
C LEU A 67 -5.06 20.01 2.33
N ILE A 68 -5.91 19.41 1.48
CA ILE A 68 -7.19 20.02 1.10
C ILE A 68 -8.15 20.06 2.30
N ASN A 69 -8.19 19.01 3.12
CA ASN A 69 -8.99 18.99 4.34
C ASN A 69 -8.57 20.09 5.32
N MET A 70 -7.26 20.25 5.57
CA MET A 70 -6.73 21.33 6.39
C MET A 70 -7.02 22.71 5.81
N ARG A 71 -6.96 22.88 4.48
CA ARG A 71 -7.25 24.18 3.84
C ARG A 71 -8.71 24.61 3.99
N LEU A 72 -9.63 23.65 4.06
CA LEU A 72 -11.08 23.88 4.13
C LEU A 72 -11.64 23.90 5.56
N ASN A 73 -11.01 23.19 6.49
CA ASN A 73 -11.44 23.11 7.89
C ASN A 73 -10.56 23.96 8.85
N GLY A 74 -9.42 24.48 8.38
CA GLY A 74 -8.52 25.37 9.11
C GLY A 74 -8.73 26.84 8.81
#